data_AF-A0A9D7M4R8-F1
#
_entry.id   AF-A0A9D7M4R8-F1
#
_cell.length_a   1.000
_cell.length_b   1.000
_cell.length_c   1.000
_cell.angle_alpha   90.00
_cell.angle_beta   90.00
_cell.angle_gamma   90.00
#
_symmetry.space_group_name_H-M   'P 1'
#
loop_
_entity.id
_entity.type
_entity.pdbx_description
1 polymer ?
#
loop_
_entity_poly.entity_id
_entity_poly.type
_entity_poly.pdbx_seq_one_letter_code
_entity_poly.pdbx_strand_id
1 'polypeptide(L)'
;MNYLLYAHEYIHTHKKEMAENLLSMCLYEGVAKFISCKVTDTKSDAPAIEFWKANQEVVIDKFVSDLFTRTNTYNWMWGENKNELKVRDLGYYIGYEICERYYNLSQR
;
A
#
# COMPACT_ATOMS: atom_id res chain seq x y z
N MET A 1 -21.63 8.97 -0.84
CA MET A 1 -20.68 9.26 -1.93
C MET A 1 -19.29 8.95 -1.40
N ASN A 2 -18.52 8.08 -2.07
CA ASN A 2 -17.29 7.52 -1.50
C ASN A 2 -16.10 8.47 -1.74
N TYR A 3 -16.08 9.61 -1.04
CA TYR A 3 -15.11 10.69 -1.22
C TYR A 3 -13.64 10.23 -1.15
N LEU A 4 -13.37 9.18 -0.37
CA LEU A 4 -12.05 8.58 -0.25
C LEU A 4 -11.57 7.97 -1.57
N LEU A 5 -12.43 7.22 -2.28
CA LEU A 5 -12.08 6.62 -3.58
C LEU A 5 -11.86 7.71 -4.64
N TYR A 6 -12.72 8.74 -4.68
CA TYR A 6 -12.53 9.86 -5.61
C TYR A 6 -11.20 10.59 -5.37
N ALA A 7 -10.86 10.86 -4.11
CA ALA A 7 -9.58 11.47 -3.78
C ALA A 7 -8.40 10.57 -4.17
N HIS A 8 -8.49 9.25 -3.93
CA HIS A 8 -7.47 8.26 -4.31
C HIS A 8 -7.15 8.31 -5.80
N GLU A 9 -8.18 8.20 -6.64
CA GLU A 9 -8.02 8.24 -8.11
C GLU A 9 -7.54 9.60 -8.61
N TYR A 10 -8.00 10.70 -7.99
CA TYR A 10 -7.52 12.04 -8.32
C TYR A 10 -6.01 12.20 -8.04
N ILE A 11 -5.50 11.64 -6.94
CA ILE A 11 -4.07 11.70 -6.61
C ILE A 11 -3.22 10.97 -7.66
N HIS A 12 -3.74 9.91 -8.29
CA HIS A 12 -3.04 9.21 -9.39
C HIS A 12 -2.78 10.12 -10.60
N THR A 13 -3.67 11.08 -10.90
CA THR A 13 -3.48 12.01 -12.01
C THR A 13 -2.34 13.02 -11.77
N HIS A 14 -1.82 13.10 -10.54
CA HIS A 14 -0.76 14.04 -10.15
C HIS A 14 0.61 13.36 -10.02
N LYS A 15 0.69 12.06 -10.29
CA LYS A 15 1.93 11.28 -10.15
C LYS A 15 2.72 11.23 -11.44
N LYS A 16 4.04 11.16 -11.29
CA LYS A 16 4.94 10.76 -12.36
C LYS A 16 4.77 9.27 -12.66
N GLU A 17 5.27 8.85 -13.81
CA GLU A 17 5.32 7.43 -14.17
C GLU A 17 5.98 6.59 -13.07
N MET A 18 5.38 5.44 -12.83
CA MET A 18 5.80 4.47 -11.83
C MET A 18 6.80 3.49 -12.47
N ALA A 19 7.90 3.21 -11.78
CA ALA A 19 8.81 2.14 -12.20
C ALA A 19 8.16 0.75 -12.00
N GLU A 20 8.45 -0.18 -12.90
CA GLU A 20 7.87 -1.53 -12.87
C GLU A 20 8.61 -2.47 -11.89
N ASN A 21 8.48 -2.19 -10.60
CA ASN A 21 8.93 -3.08 -9.53
C ASN A 21 7.97 -3.04 -8.33
N LEU A 22 8.05 -4.08 -7.50
CA LEU A 22 7.14 -4.28 -6.37
C LEU A 22 7.08 -3.07 -5.43
N LEU A 23 8.23 -2.52 -5.02
CA LEU A 23 8.27 -1.37 -4.11
C LEU A 23 7.64 -0.13 -4.72
N SER A 24 7.99 0.19 -5.97
CA SER A 24 7.43 1.33 -6.68
C SER A 24 5.92 1.21 -6.86
N MET A 25 5.40 0.01 -7.13
CA MET A 25 3.96 -0.26 -7.21
C MET A 25 3.25 -0.10 -5.87
N CYS A 26 3.83 -0.62 -4.80
CA CYS A 26 3.30 -0.45 -3.45
C CYS A 26 3.25 1.03 -3.05
N LEU A 27 4.33 1.78 -3.28
CA LEU A 27 4.38 3.22 -3.01
C LEU A 27 3.40 4.01 -3.87
N TYR A 28 3.25 3.64 -5.15
CA TYR A 28 2.31 4.28 -6.06
C TYR A 28 0.88 4.17 -5.53
N GLU A 29 0.41 3.00 -5.13
CA GLU A 29 -0.94 2.87 -4.55
C GLU A 29 -1.03 3.43 -3.13
N GLY A 30 -0.02 3.15 -2.32
CA GLY A 30 0.05 3.56 -0.93
C GLY A 30 -0.01 5.06 -0.72
N VAL A 31 0.67 5.86 -1.54
CA VAL A 31 0.63 7.32 -1.41
C VAL A 31 -0.73 7.91 -1.79
N ALA A 32 -1.45 7.33 -2.77
CA ALA A 32 -2.81 7.75 -3.08
C ALA A 32 -3.75 7.42 -1.91
N LYS A 33 -3.62 6.23 -1.33
CA LYS A 33 -4.43 5.83 -0.17
C LYS A 33 -4.13 6.70 1.05
N PHE A 34 -2.85 7.00 1.33
CA PHE A 34 -2.44 7.80 2.47
C PHE A 34 -2.96 9.24 2.37
N ILE A 35 -2.70 9.92 1.24
CA ILE A 35 -3.13 11.31 1.07
C ILE A 35 -4.66 11.38 1.06
N SER A 36 -5.36 10.47 0.38
CA SER A 36 -6.84 10.45 0.39
C SER A 36 -7.41 10.32 1.80
N CYS A 37 -6.86 9.42 2.63
CA CYS A 37 -7.25 9.30 4.03
C CYS A 37 -7.02 10.60 4.82
N LYS A 38 -5.85 11.23 4.63
CA LYS A 38 -5.49 12.48 5.31
C LYS A 38 -6.40 13.65 4.93
N VAL A 39 -6.65 13.87 3.64
CA VAL A 39 -7.44 15.04 3.18
C VAL A 39 -8.93 14.89 3.46
N THR A 40 -9.42 13.65 3.58
CA THR A 40 -10.83 13.36 3.89
C THR A 40 -11.08 13.11 5.36
N ASP A 41 -10.05 13.16 6.21
CA ASP A 41 -10.08 12.75 7.62
C ASP A 41 -10.79 11.40 7.85
N THR A 42 -10.61 10.49 6.89
CA THR A 42 -11.29 9.18 6.86
C THR A 42 -10.25 8.09 6.99
N LYS A 43 -10.49 7.13 7.89
CA LYS A 43 -9.60 5.98 8.06
C LYS A 43 -9.63 5.10 6.81
N SER A 44 -8.49 4.49 6.52
CA SER A 44 -8.42 3.45 5.50
C SER A 44 -9.34 2.28 5.88
N ASP A 45 -10.15 1.84 4.93
CA ASP A 45 -11.05 0.69 5.03
C ASP A 45 -10.40 -0.61 4.52
N ALA A 46 -9.09 -0.59 4.26
CA ALA A 46 -8.38 -1.73 3.72
C ALA A 46 -8.40 -2.91 4.72
N PRO A 47 -8.93 -4.08 4.33
CA PRO A 47 -8.93 -5.27 5.20
C PRO A 47 -7.53 -5.70 5.66
N ALA A 48 -6.51 -5.32 4.88
CA ALA A 48 -5.10 -5.58 5.17
C ALA A 48 -4.59 -4.90 6.45
N ILE A 49 -5.25 -3.85 6.97
CA ILE A 49 -4.77 -3.08 8.13
C ILE A 49 -4.68 -3.96 9.39
N GLU A 50 -5.77 -4.66 9.71
CA GLU A 50 -5.83 -5.48 10.93
C GLU A 50 -4.92 -6.70 10.80
N PHE A 51 -4.85 -7.29 9.61
CA PHE A 51 -3.89 -8.37 9.34
C PHE A 51 -2.44 -7.90 9.50
N TRP A 52 -2.10 -6.73 8.96
CA TRP A 52 -0.77 -6.14 9.12
C TRP A 52 -0.39 -5.95 10.58
N LYS A 53 -1.25 -5.32 11.38
CA LYS A 53 -0.98 -5.05 12.80
C LYS A 53 -0.67 -6.33 13.58
N ALA A 54 -1.31 -7.44 13.21
CA ALA A 54 -1.11 -8.73 13.85
C ALA A 54 0.10 -9.52 13.31
N ASN A 55 0.55 -9.26 12.08
CA ASN A 55 1.52 -10.12 11.37
C ASN A 55 2.71 -9.35 10.77
N GLN A 56 3.00 -8.15 11.28
CA GLN A 56 3.94 -7.21 10.67
C GLN A 56 5.30 -7.84 10.32
N GLU A 57 5.92 -8.58 11.24
CA GLU A 57 7.23 -9.21 11.04
C GLU A 57 7.21 -10.19 9.86
N VAL A 58 6.27 -11.14 9.86
CA VAL A 58 6.11 -12.14 8.80
C VAL A 58 5.82 -11.49 7.44
N VAL A 59 4.99 -10.44 7.43
CA VAL A 59 4.69 -9.70 6.19
C VAL A 59 5.93 -9.00 5.65
N ILE A 60 6.72 -8.35 6.52
CA ILE A 60 7.95 -7.65 6.11
C ILE A 60 8.98 -8.65 5.58
N ASP A 61 9.22 -9.75 6.28
CA ASP A 61 10.19 -10.76 5.86
C ASP A 61 9.84 -11.33 4.49
N LYS A 62 8.56 -11.66 4.28
CA LYS A 62 8.08 -12.15 3.00
C LYS A 62 8.20 -11.08 1.91
N PHE A 63 7.83 -9.83 2.21
CA PHE A 63 7.91 -8.72 1.27
C PHE A 63 9.35 -8.46 0.80
N VAL A 64 10.30 -8.44 1.74
CA VAL A 64 11.73 -8.25 1.44
C VAL A 64 12.26 -9.41 0.59
N SER A 65 11.86 -10.66 0.90
CA SER A 65 12.26 -11.82 0.09
C SER A 65 11.72 -11.79 -1.35
N ASP A 66 10.56 -11.17 -1.57
CA ASP A 66 9.90 -11.06 -2.87
C ASP A 66 10.33 -9.82 -3.66
N LEU A 67 11.01 -8.86 -3.03
CA LEU A 67 11.25 -7.50 -3.54
C LEU A 67 11.86 -7.45 -4.94
N PHE A 68 12.77 -8.39 -5.24
CA PHE A 68 13.52 -8.45 -6.49
C PHE A 68 13.01 -9.55 -7.45
N THR A 69 11.96 -10.27 -7.06
CA THR A 69 11.37 -11.35 -7.85
C THR A 69 10.13 -10.84 -8.57
N ARG A 70 10.29 -10.36 -9.82
CA ARG A 70 9.22 -9.70 -10.59
C ARG A 70 7.94 -10.54 -10.72
N THR A 71 8.04 -11.86 -10.77
CA THR A 71 6.89 -12.76 -10.86
C THR A 71 6.01 -12.73 -9.61
N ASN A 72 6.56 -12.28 -8.48
CA ASN A 72 5.86 -12.26 -7.20
C ASN A 72 5.04 -10.98 -6.99
N THR A 73 5.18 -9.97 -7.87
CA THR A 73 4.42 -8.71 -7.78
C THR A 73 2.90 -8.92 -7.67
N TYR A 74 2.35 -9.88 -8.42
CA TYR A 74 0.92 -10.23 -8.38
C TYR A 74 0.47 -10.86 -7.06
N ASN A 75 1.40 -11.31 -6.20
CA ASN A 75 1.04 -11.76 -4.85
C ASN A 75 0.69 -10.55 -3.97
N TRP A 76 1.26 -9.38 -4.25
CA TRP A 76 1.13 -8.19 -3.41
C TRP A 76 0.13 -7.18 -3.96
N MET A 77 -0.07 -7.20 -5.28
CA MET A 77 -0.87 -6.24 -6.03
C MET A 77 -2.03 -6.93 -6.75
N TRP A 78 -3.15 -6.22 -6.88
CA TRP A 78 -4.27 -6.55 -7.77
C TRP A 78 -4.96 -7.89 -7.48
N GLY A 79 -5.50 -8.03 -6.26
CA GLY A 79 -6.41 -9.12 -5.94
C GLY A 79 -5.90 -10.12 -4.91
N GLU A 80 -6.53 -11.29 -4.89
CA GLU A 80 -6.29 -12.29 -3.86
C GLU A 80 -4.86 -12.84 -3.98
N ASN A 81 -4.10 -12.63 -2.91
CA ASN A 81 -2.73 -13.03 -2.81
C ASN A 81 -2.61 -14.56 -2.94
N LYS A 82 -1.77 -15.02 -3.87
CA LYS A 82 -1.52 -16.46 -4.10
C LYS A 82 -0.45 -17.04 -3.17
N ASN A 83 0.20 -16.19 -2.38
CA ASN A 83 1.15 -16.61 -1.36
C ASN A 83 0.43 -17.05 -0.08
N GLU A 84 1.22 -17.55 0.87
CA GLU A 84 0.78 -18.09 2.15
C GLU A 84 -0.02 -17.12 3.03
N LEU A 85 0.11 -15.80 2.83
CA LEU A 85 -0.56 -14.77 3.60
C LEU A 85 -2.05 -14.68 3.25
N LYS A 86 -2.43 -15.00 1.99
CA LYS A 86 -3.82 -15.01 1.50
C LYS A 86 -4.64 -13.74 1.83
N VAL A 87 -3.98 -12.59 1.94
CA VAL A 87 -4.65 -11.30 2.17
C VAL A 87 -4.52 -10.42 0.95
N ARG A 88 -5.68 -9.96 0.47
CA ARG A 88 -5.82 -9.09 -0.69
C ARG A 88 -5.18 -7.71 -0.45
N ASP A 89 -4.51 -7.18 -1.47
CA ASP A 89 -3.96 -5.82 -1.53
C ASP A 89 -2.98 -5.46 -0.39
N LEU A 90 -2.24 -6.45 0.14
CA LEU A 90 -1.23 -6.19 1.19
C LEU A 90 -0.18 -5.16 0.75
N GLY A 91 0.21 -5.15 -0.53
CA GLY A 91 1.17 -4.19 -1.07
C GLY A 91 0.69 -2.74 -0.96
N TYR A 92 -0.62 -2.51 -1.07
CA TYR A 92 -1.22 -1.17 -0.95
C TYR A 92 -1.05 -0.65 0.48
N TYR A 93 -1.27 -1.52 1.47
CA TYR A 93 -1.09 -1.15 2.87
C TYR A 93 0.38 -0.95 3.24
N ILE A 94 1.30 -1.77 2.71
CA ILE A 94 2.75 -1.56 2.90
C ILE A 94 3.17 -0.16 2.42
N GLY A 95 2.73 0.23 1.22
CA GLY A 95 3.00 1.57 0.71
C GLY A 95 2.39 2.67 1.58
N TYR A 96 1.15 2.49 2.03
CA TYR A 96 0.47 3.42 2.94
C TYR A 96 1.27 3.63 4.23
N GLU A 97 1.69 2.54 4.88
CA GLU A 97 2.44 2.54 6.13
C GLU A 97 3.80 3.25 5.97
N ILE A 98 4.50 3.00 4.85
CA ILE A 98 5.74 3.71 4.55
C ILE A 98 5.48 5.22 4.45
N CYS A 99 4.48 5.64 3.66
CA CYS A 99 4.13 7.05 3.51
C CYS A 99 3.75 7.70 4.85
N GLU A 100 2.96 7.01 5.68
CA GLU A 100 2.55 7.52 6.99
C GLU A 100 3.74 7.72 7.92
N ARG A 101 4.67 6.75 7.98
CA ARG A 101 5.89 6.87 8.80
C ARG A 101 6.76 8.03 8.35
N TYR A 102 6.99 8.19 7.06
CA TYR A 102 7.79 9.30 6.52
C TYR A 102 7.12 10.66 6.77
N TYR A 103 5.80 10.75 6.63
CA TYR A 103 5.06 11.95 6.97
C TYR A 103 5.20 12.28 8.46
N ASN A 104 4.98 11.32 9.35
CA ASN A 104 5.09 11.54 10.79
C ASN A 104 6.53 11.90 11.22
N LEU A 105 7.55 11.39 10.53
CA LEU A 105 8.95 11.78 10.75
C LEU A 105 9.24 13.22 10.31
N SER A 106 8.60 13.71 9.25
CA SER A 106 8.82 15.08 8.75
C SER A 106 8.13 16.16 9.58
N GLN A 107 7.24 15.78 10.50
CA GLN A 107 6.57 16.68 11.45
C GLN A 107 7.32 16.82 12.79
N ARG A 108 8.47 16.14 12.94
CA ARG A 108 9.35 16.24 14.11
C ARG A 108 10.41 17.29 13.90
#